data_AF-T0SI49-F1
#
_entry.id   AF-T0SI49-F1
#
_cell.length_a   1.000
_cell.length_b   1.000
_cell.length_c   1.000
_cell.angle_alpha   90.00
_cell.angle_beta   90.00
_cell.angle_gamma   90.00
#
_symmetry.space_group_name_H-M   'P 1'
#
loop_
_entity.id
_entity.type
_entity.pdbx_description
1 polymer ?
#
loop_
_entity_poly.entity_id
_entity_poly.type
_entity_poly.pdbx_seq_one_letter_code
_entity_poly.pdbx_strand_id
1 'polypeptide(L)'
;MNKNHYIDSRGYKYKNAHLEFFCPLCGTQRAVITNPHLSAKNYLQIFLITVAITACTYFIWELKGIFSFFLVWACFEASLRVNFRKEVPCPHCGFDASWYKKDVKVARTKVHEFWVQRGIDPNAKLEKIHTQQDMQGGEA
;
A
#
# COMPACT_ATOMS: atom_id res chain seq x y z
N MET A 1 27.09 -3.90 10.95
CA MET A 1 25.66 -3.57 10.74
C MET A 1 25.14 -2.90 12.00
N ASN A 2 24.91 -1.58 11.95
CA ASN A 2 24.49 -0.80 13.12
C ASN A 2 23.08 -1.21 13.58
N LYS A 3 23.02 -1.79 14.78
CA LYS A 3 21.82 -1.93 15.60
C LYS A 3 21.42 -0.51 16.03
N ASN A 4 20.31 0.01 15.52
CA ASN A 4 19.51 1.08 16.11
C ASN A 4 18.24 1.26 15.28
N HIS A 5 17.30 0.32 15.41
CA HIS A 5 15.90 0.62 15.12
C HIS A 5 15.09 -0.01 16.24
N TYR A 6 14.64 0.83 17.16
CA TYR A 6 13.73 0.46 18.23
C TYR A 6 12.43 -0.04 17.57
N ILE A 7 12.32 -1.36 17.43
CA ILE A 7 11.03 -2.01 17.18
C ILE A 7 10.34 -1.89 18.52
N ASP A 8 9.42 -0.94 18.65
CA ASP A 8 8.52 -0.88 19.79
C ASP A 8 7.83 -2.25 19.87
N SER A 9 8.27 -3.07 20.82
CA SER A 9 7.82 -4.45 21.01
C SER A 9 6.37 -4.52 21.53
N ARG A 10 5.71 -3.37 21.69
CA ARG A 10 4.26 -3.28 21.85
C ARG A 10 3.61 -3.31 20.47
N GLY A 11 3.57 -4.50 19.86
CA GLY A 11 2.75 -4.75 18.68
C GLY A 11 1.30 -4.39 19.00
N TYR A 12 0.80 -3.27 18.47
CA TYR A 12 -0.60 -2.91 18.60
C TYR A 12 -1.41 -3.98 17.89
N LYS A 13 -2.11 -4.82 18.66
CA LYS A 13 -2.95 -5.88 18.10
C LYS A 13 -4.17 -5.22 17.46
N TYR A 14 -4.19 -5.18 16.13
CA TYR A 14 -5.34 -4.69 15.39
C TYR A 14 -6.54 -5.62 15.65
N LYS A 15 -7.67 -5.02 16.03
CA LYS A 15 -8.92 -5.76 16.19
C LYS A 15 -9.48 -6.10 14.81
N ASN A 16 -9.79 -7.38 14.57
CA ASN A 16 -10.33 -7.90 13.30
C ASN A 16 -9.43 -7.68 12.07
N ALA A 17 -8.13 -7.96 12.19
CA ALA A 17 -7.25 -8.03 11.02
C ALA A 17 -7.70 -9.19 10.11
N HIS A 18 -7.85 -8.92 8.81
CA HIS A 18 -8.16 -9.95 7.82
C HIS A 18 -6.94 -10.77 7.43
N LEU A 19 -5.77 -10.14 7.43
CA LEU A 19 -4.50 -10.78 7.13
C LEU A 19 -3.43 -10.21 8.06
N GLU A 20 -2.75 -11.07 8.81
CA GLU A 20 -1.57 -10.71 9.58
C GLU A 20 -0.32 -11.31 8.93
N PHE A 21 0.73 -10.52 8.74
CA PHE A 21 2.00 -10.98 8.19
C PHE A 21 3.18 -10.14 8.67
N PHE A 22 4.39 -10.67 8.52
CA PHE A 22 5.62 -9.95 8.84
C PHE A 22 6.25 -9.39 7.58
N CYS A 23 6.78 -8.16 7.64
CA CYS A 23 7.56 -7.62 6.54
C CYS A 23 8.90 -8.39 6.43
N PRO A 24 9.24 -8.99 5.29
CA PRO A 24 10.48 -9.76 5.15
C PRO A 24 11.75 -8.91 5.22
N LEU A 25 11.65 -7.60 4.98
CA LEU A 25 12.81 -6.71 4.98
C LEU A 25 13.13 -6.14 6.36
N CYS A 26 12.11 -5.69 7.10
CA CYS A 26 12.28 -5.03 8.40
C CYS A 26 11.76 -5.84 9.60
N GLY A 27 11.14 -6.99 9.37
CA GLY A 27 10.60 -7.87 10.43
C GLY A 27 9.37 -7.32 11.15
N THR A 28 8.86 -6.14 10.78
CA THR A 28 7.72 -5.51 11.46
C THR A 28 6.42 -6.28 11.17
N GLN A 29 5.63 -6.54 12.21
CA GLN A 29 4.30 -7.13 12.10
C GLN A 29 3.33 -6.17 11.40
N ARG A 30 2.45 -6.73 10.57
CA ARG A 30 1.46 -6.00 9.76
C ARG A 30 0.13 -6.68 9.85
N ALA A 31 -0.91 -5.87 9.84
CA ALA A 31 -2.29 -6.31 9.70
C ALA A 31 -2.93 -5.52 8.55
N VAL A 32 -3.54 -6.22 7.61
CA VAL A 32 -4.42 -5.63 6.60
C VAL A 32 -5.84 -5.74 7.14
N ILE A 33 -6.48 -4.59 7.31
CA ILE A 33 -7.81 -4.49 7.91
C ILE A 33 -8.86 -4.49 6.81
N THR A 34 -8.53 -3.94 5.63
CA THR A 34 -9.44 -3.92 4.51
C THR A 34 -9.61 -5.30 3.88
N ASN A 35 -10.87 -5.65 3.62
CA ASN A 35 -11.23 -6.87 2.95
C ASN A 35 -11.41 -6.57 1.45
N PRO A 36 -10.77 -7.30 0.53
CA PRO A 36 -10.83 -6.99 -0.90
C PRO A 36 -12.18 -7.36 -1.53
N HIS A 37 -13.06 -8.05 -0.81
CA HIS A 37 -14.37 -8.49 -1.28
C HIS A 37 -15.49 -7.56 -0.80
N LEU A 38 -16.52 -7.38 -1.63
CA LEU A 38 -17.73 -6.64 -1.27
C LEU A 38 -18.51 -7.39 -0.18
N SER A 39 -18.73 -6.73 0.96
CA SER A 39 -19.63 -7.23 2.02
C SER A 39 -21.10 -7.00 1.64
N ALA A 40 -22.03 -7.76 2.23
CA ALA A 40 -23.48 -7.54 2.10
C ALA A 40 -23.88 -6.09 2.45
N LYS A 41 -23.20 -5.46 3.41
CA LYS A 41 -23.42 -4.05 3.76
C LYS A 41 -23.07 -3.10 2.60
N ASN A 42 -22.02 -3.42 1.84
CA ASN A 42 -21.61 -2.62 0.68
C ASN A 42 -22.65 -2.73 -0.44
N TYR A 43 -23.21 -3.93 -0.67
CA TYR A 43 -24.29 -4.11 -1.63
C TYR A 43 -25.54 -3.30 -1.26
N LEU A 44 -25.91 -3.28 0.03
CA LEU A 44 -27.01 -2.44 0.51
C LEU A 44 -26.73 -0.95 0.26
N GLN A 45 -25.50 -0.48 0.52
CA GLN A 45 -25.10 0.90 0.25
C GLN A 45 -25.16 1.23 -1.25
N ILE A 46 -24.63 0.37 -2.11
CA ILE A 46 -24.69 0.53 -3.57
C ILE A 46 -26.14 0.64 -4.04
N PHE A 47 -27.02 -0.24 -3.53
CA PHE A 47 -28.43 -0.21 -3.86
C PHE A 47 -29.09 1.12 -3.45
N LEU A 48 -28.93 1.55 -2.20
CA LEU A 48 -29.52 2.80 -1.70
C LEU A 48 -29.01 4.03 -2.47
N ILE A 49 -27.71 4.08 -2.75
CA ILE A 49 -27.10 5.17 -3.54
C ILE A 49 -27.63 5.17 -4.97
N THR A 50 -27.77 4.00 -5.59
CA THR A 50 -28.31 3.87 -6.95
C THR A 50 -29.76 4.35 -7.02
N VAL A 51 -30.59 3.96 -6.05
CA VAL A 51 -31.99 4.42 -5.96
C VAL A 51 -32.05 5.93 -5.78
N ALA A 52 -31.22 6.50 -4.90
CA ALA A 52 -31.16 7.94 -4.69
C ALA A 52 -30.74 8.70 -5.96
N ILE A 53 -29.69 8.24 -6.65
CA ILE A 53 -29.23 8.84 -7.91
C ILE A 53 -30.30 8.73 -8.99
N THR A 54 -30.94 7.57 -9.12
CA THR A 54 -32.01 7.36 -10.10
C THR A 54 -33.20 8.27 -9.83
N ALA A 55 -33.61 8.42 -8.57
CA ALA A 55 -34.70 9.33 -8.18
C ALA A 55 -34.35 10.79 -8.48
N CYS A 56 -33.13 11.23 -8.17
CA CYS A 56 -32.68 12.59 -8.47
C CYS A 56 -32.54 12.87 -9.97
N THR A 57 -32.14 11.88 -10.77
CA THR A 57 -31.95 12.03 -12.22
C THR A 57 -33.18 11.66 -13.05
N TYR A 58 -34.26 11.20 -12.42
CA TYR A 58 -35.48 10.75 -13.08
C TYR A 58 -36.08 11.83 -14.00
N PHE A 59 -36.04 13.10 -13.57
CA PHE A 59 -36.56 14.22 -14.36
C PHE A 59 -35.85 14.41 -15.71
N ILE A 60 -34.59 14.02 -15.81
CA ILE A 60 -33.78 14.24 -17.01
C ILE A 60 -33.70 12.96 -17.85
N TRP A 61 -33.49 11.80 -17.21
CA TRP A 61 -33.12 10.54 -17.89
C TRP A 61 -34.17 9.44 -17.76
N GLU A 62 -35.28 9.69 -17.06
CA GLU A 62 -36.36 8.73 -16.82
C GLU A 62 -35.82 7.37 -16.33
N LEU A 63 -36.27 6.25 -16.93
CA LEU A 63 -35.83 4.89 -16.59
C LEU A 63 -34.39 4.56 -17.02
N LYS A 64 -33.75 5.39 -17.87
CA LYS A 64 -32.34 5.17 -18.25
C LYS A 64 -31.39 5.38 -17.07
N GLY A 65 -31.86 6.03 -15.99
CA GLY A 65 -31.12 6.18 -14.74
C GLY A 65 -30.68 4.87 -14.09
N ILE A 66 -31.29 3.72 -14.42
CA ILE A 66 -30.88 2.39 -13.95
C ILE A 66 -29.43 2.07 -14.32
N PHE A 67 -28.89 2.60 -15.43
CA PHE A 67 -27.49 2.40 -15.80
C PHE A 67 -26.50 2.98 -14.77
N SER A 68 -26.94 3.91 -13.92
CA SER A 68 -26.15 4.44 -12.80
C SER A 68 -25.69 3.33 -11.83
N PHE A 69 -26.41 2.21 -11.75
CA PHE A 69 -26.01 1.05 -10.95
C PHE A 69 -24.61 0.57 -11.30
N PHE A 70 -24.30 0.41 -12.59
CA PHE A 70 -22.99 -0.08 -13.03
C PHE A 70 -21.88 0.91 -12.70
N LEU A 71 -22.14 2.21 -12.79
CA LEU A 71 -21.18 3.25 -12.41
C LEU A 71 -20.91 3.23 -10.90
N VAL A 72 -21.95 3.19 -10.08
CA VAL A 72 -21.80 3.14 -8.61
C VAL A 72 -21.06 1.87 -8.19
N TRP A 73 -21.43 0.72 -8.76
CA TRP A 73 -20.77 -0.56 -8.49
C TRP A 73 -19.29 -0.53 -8.89
N ALA A 74 -18.96 -0.05 -10.08
CA ALA A 74 -17.58 0.08 -10.55
C ALA A 74 -16.75 1.01 -9.64
N CYS A 75 -17.33 2.14 -9.21
CA CYS A 75 -16.69 3.06 -8.28
C CYS A 75 -16.41 2.39 -6.92
N PHE A 76 -17.35 1.57 -6.42
CA PHE A 76 -17.19 0.86 -5.15
C PHE A 76 -16.09 -0.20 -5.23
N GLU A 77 -16.08 -1.01 -6.29
CA GLU A 77 -15.00 -1.98 -6.58
C GLU A 77 -13.64 -1.30 -6.68
N ALA A 78 -13.56 -0.20 -7.43
CA ALA A 78 -12.32 0.57 -7.58
C ALA A 78 -11.83 1.12 -6.24
N SER A 79 -12.73 1.68 -5.43
CA SER A 79 -12.40 2.27 -4.12
C SER A 79 -11.89 1.22 -3.14
N LEU A 80 -12.56 0.06 -3.04
CA LEU A 80 -12.10 -1.05 -2.21
C LEU A 80 -10.72 -1.54 -2.64
N ARG A 81 -10.51 -1.70 -3.95
CA ARG A 81 -9.25 -2.15 -4.52
C ARG A 81 -8.11 -1.17 -4.29
N VAL A 82 -8.38 0.14 -4.39
CA VAL A 82 -7.38 1.19 -4.12
C VAL A 82 -7.04 1.25 -2.64
N ASN A 83 -8.04 1.16 -1.75
CA ASN A 83 -7.79 1.16 -0.30
C ASN A 83 -6.96 -0.05 0.11
N PHE A 84 -7.30 -1.25 -0.38
CA PHE A 84 -6.50 -2.45 -0.14
C PHE A 84 -5.05 -2.27 -0.60
N ARG A 85 -4.83 -1.71 -1.79
CA ARG A 85 -3.47 -1.45 -2.32
C ARG A 85 -2.67 -0.44 -1.51
N LYS A 86 -3.31 0.47 -0.78
CA LYS A 86 -2.62 1.43 0.09
C LYS A 86 -2.15 0.80 1.40
N GLU A 87 -2.79 -0.27 1.87
CA GLU A 87 -2.44 -0.97 3.12
C GLU A 87 -1.31 -1.99 2.95
N VAL A 88 -1.07 -2.48 1.73
CA VAL A 88 -0.03 -3.49 1.45
C VAL A 88 1.41 -2.98 1.68
N PRO A 89 1.82 -1.78 1.21
CA PRO A 89 3.19 -1.30 1.33
C PRO A 89 3.62 -0.99 2.77
N CYS A 90 4.91 -1.13 3.06
CA CYS A 90 5.47 -0.86 4.38
C CYS A 90 5.69 0.62 4.69
N PRO A 91 5.12 1.20 5.77
CA PRO A 91 5.39 2.57 6.17
C PRO A 91 6.72 2.68 6.93
N HIS A 92 7.38 1.57 7.28
CA HIS A 92 8.71 1.61 7.89
C HIS A 92 9.83 1.58 6.85
N CYS A 93 9.73 0.71 5.84
CA CYS A 93 10.81 0.45 4.88
C CYS A 93 10.40 0.55 3.40
N GLY A 94 9.15 0.87 3.08
CA GLY A 94 8.67 0.99 1.70
C GLY A 94 8.49 -0.32 0.94
N PHE A 95 8.78 -1.47 1.56
CA PHE A 95 8.67 -2.78 0.89
C PHE A 95 7.22 -3.13 0.57
N ASP A 96 6.97 -3.53 -0.68
CA ASP A 96 5.66 -3.94 -1.19
C ASP A 96 5.72 -5.39 -1.69
N ALA A 97 5.04 -6.28 -0.98
CA ALA A 97 4.98 -7.71 -1.29
C ALA A 97 4.30 -8.00 -2.64
N SER A 98 3.35 -7.15 -3.06
CA SER A 98 2.64 -7.33 -4.33
C SER A 98 3.55 -7.08 -5.53
N TRP A 99 4.47 -6.12 -5.42
CA TRP A 99 5.50 -5.88 -6.44
C TRP A 99 6.60 -6.91 -6.36
N TYR A 100 7.04 -7.33 -5.17
CA TYR A 100 8.08 -8.36 -5.06
C TYR A 100 7.69 -9.68 -5.75
N LYS A 101 6.43 -10.09 -5.64
CA LYS A 101 5.91 -11.28 -6.34
C LYS A 101 5.84 -11.12 -7.86
N LYS A 102 5.66 -9.88 -8.35
CA LYS A 102 5.53 -9.59 -9.79
C LYS A 102 6.88 -9.30 -10.46
N ASP A 103 7.68 -8.42 -9.86
CA ASP A 103 9.00 -8.01 -10.30
C ASP A 103 9.84 -7.51 -9.11
N VAL A 104 10.91 -8.24 -8.83
CA VAL A 104 11.87 -7.93 -7.76
C VAL A 104 12.60 -6.60 -8.02
N LYS A 105 12.85 -6.24 -9.29
CA LYS A 105 13.55 -5.00 -9.66
C LYS A 105 12.71 -3.78 -9.27
N VAL A 106 11.43 -3.77 -9.64
CA VAL A 106 10.51 -2.68 -9.29
C VAL A 106 10.36 -2.56 -7.78
N ALA A 107 10.26 -3.69 -7.06
CA ALA A 107 10.20 -3.67 -5.60
C ALA A 107 11.46 -3.03 -4.98
N ARG A 108 12.65 -3.33 -5.51
CA ARG A 108 13.91 -2.72 -5.07
C ARG A 108 13.93 -1.21 -5.35
N THR A 109 13.50 -0.79 -6.54
CA THR A 109 13.42 0.64 -6.89
C THR A 109 12.50 1.39 -5.94
N LYS A 110 11.32 0.85 -5.62
CA LYS A 110 10.39 1.49 -4.67
C LYS A 110 10.94 1.61 -3.26
N VAL A 111 11.63 0.58 -2.78
CA VAL A 111 12.32 0.66 -1.48
C VAL A 111 13.39 1.74 -1.51
N HIS A 112 14.18 1.81 -2.59
CA HIS A 112 15.18 2.87 -2.76
C HIS A 112 14.54 4.27 -2.75
N GLU A 113 13.53 4.50 -3.59
CA GLU A 113 12.76 5.76 -3.63
C GLU A 113 12.21 6.15 -2.26
N PHE A 114 11.72 5.18 -1.49
CA PHE A 114 11.21 5.41 -0.14
C PHE A 114 12.28 5.94 0.83
N TRP A 115 13.52 5.42 0.75
CA TRP A 115 14.63 5.90 1.59
C TRP A 115 15.17 7.25 1.13
N VAL A 116 15.26 7.47 -0.19
CA VAL A 116 15.62 8.76 -0.79
C VAL A 116 14.65 9.85 -0.32
N GLN A 117 13.34 9.60 -0.35
CA GLN A 117 12.33 10.54 0.14
C GLN A 117 12.47 10.88 1.64
N ARG A 118 13.11 10.01 2.43
CA ARG A 118 13.41 10.24 3.85
C ARG A 118 14.78 10.90 4.09
N GLY A 119 15.48 11.29 3.02
CA GLY A 119 16.81 11.91 3.11
C GLY A 119 17.93 10.92 3.45
N ILE A 120 17.70 9.61 3.27
CA ILE A 120 18.71 8.58 3.44
C ILE A 120 19.01 8.00 2.06
N ASP A 121 20.01 8.56 1.38
CA ASP A 121 20.50 8.03 0.11
C ASP A 121 21.47 6.87 0.36
N PRO A 122 21.07 5.59 0.14
CA PRO A 122 21.97 4.47 0.37
C PRO A 122 23.16 4.48 -0.61
N ASN A 123 23.00 5.02 -1.81
CA ASN A 123 24.06 5.09 -2.83
C ASN A 123 25.11 6.15 -2.52
N ALA A 124 24.73 7.30 -1.95
CA ALA A 124 25.69 8.32 -1.50
C ALA A 124 26.60 7.80 -0.38
N LYS A 125 26.13 6.81 0.39
CA LYS A 125 26.94 6.13 1.41
C LYS A 125 27.91 5.11 0.79
N LEU A 126 27.54 4.46 -0.31
CA LEU A 126 28.39 3.50 -1.02
C LEU A 126 29.55 4.19 -1.76
N GLU A 127 29.30 5.32 -2.43
CA GLU A 127 30.38 6.11 -3.06
C GLU A 127 31.45 6.52 -2.02
N LYS A 128 31.03 7.02 -0.85
CA LYS A 128 31.96 7.41 0.21
C LYS A 128 32.79 6.24 0.74
N ILE A 129 32.24 5.03 0.82
CA ILE A 129 32.96 3.83 1.27
C ILE A 129 34.00 3.42 0.23
N HIS A 130 33.61 3.38 -1.06
CA HIS A 130 34.53 3.00 -2.13
C HIS A 130 35.68 4.01 -2.27
N THR A 131 35.38 5.32 -2.24
CA THR A 131 36.41 6.37 -2.23
C THR A 131 37.33 6.30 -1.01
N GLN A 132 36.84 5.88 0.17
CA GLN A 132 37.70 5.68 1.34
C GLN A 132 38.61 4.44 1.23
N GLN A 133 38.16 3.39 0.56
CA GLN A 133 38.96 2.17 0.35
C GLN A 133 40.07 2.41 -0.70
N ASP A 134 39.80 3.21 -1.73
CA ASP A 134 40.79 3.56 -2.75
C ASP A 134 41.94 4.42 -2.19
N MET A 135 41.70 5.19 -1.12
CA MET A 135 42.74 5.98 -0.44
C MET A 135 43.55 5.20 0.61
N GLN A 136 43.09 4.03 1.05
CA GLN A 136 43.79 3.20 2.05
C GLN A 136 44.58 2.02 1.44
N GLY A 137 44.39 1.73 0.15
CA GLY A 137 45.10 0.65 -0.56
C GLY A 137 46.39 1.08 -1.28
N GLY A 138 46.82 2.33 -1.14
CA GLY A 138 47.99 2.91 -1.84
C GLY A 138 49.30 2.92 -1.05
N GLU A 139 49.33 2.36 0.16
CA GLU A 139 50.54 2.19 0.98
C GLU A 139 50.82 0.68 1.17
N ALA A 140 51.36 0.05 0.12
CA ALA A 140 51.94 -1.29 0.19
C ALA A 140 53.14 -1.38 -0.76
#